data_AF-A0A7X8F1W8-F1
#
_entry.id   AF-A0A7X8F1W8-F1
#
_cell.length_a   1.000
_cell.length_b   1.000
_cell.length_c   1.000
_cell.angle_alpha   90.00
_cell.angle_beta   90.00
_cell.angle_gamma   90.00
#
_symmetry.space_group_name_H-M   'P 1'
#
loop_
_entity.id
_entity.type
_entity.pdbx_description
1 polymer ?
#
loop_
_entity_poly.entity_id
_entity_poly.type
_entity_poly.pdbx_seq_one_letter_code
_entity_poly.pdbx_strand_id
1 'polypeptide(L)'
;NENIPFIYVQAPYKICKYDEKYSGIHDFSNQNADAVIANLLVNKVDVLDLRELIHLENKNHYDLFFKTDHHWKPETGVWAAQKIIEKIDSKTNLKLKSFYDDDYDYKLYKKALLGSYGKKITLAKTKPDDFMLILPKKEYEIHFEAFDKHNKIADNFGNFNAMIDFENINSKDFYGKDPYHAYCYGSSNNFVENKTVNNNYKILLVGDSFTNVVLPFIAQTTRYIYRFDLRYFTGSLESYIKINGPYDLCIALYNPDQYNQTPGFVTHEELFDFR
;
A
#
# COMPACT_ATOMS: atom_id res chain seq x y z
N ASN A 1 -9.66 16.87 17.58
CA ASN A 1 -8.22 16.77 17.28
C ASN A 1 -7.54 15.91 18.33
N GLU A 2 -7.29 14.65 17.99
CA GLU A 2 -6.64 13.65 18.87
C GLU A 2 -5.11 13.83 18.99
N ASN A 3 -4.53 14.90 18.41
CA ASN A 3 -3.09 15.17 18.36
C ASN A 3 -2.22 13.99 17.91
N ILE A 4 -2.70 13.23 16.91
CA ILE A 4 -1.99 12.11 16.31
C ILE A 4 -1.09 12.65 15.18
N PRO A 5 0.23 12.39 15.18
CA PRO A 5 1.09 12.69 14.04
C PRO A 5 0.52 12.11 12.74
N PHE A 6 0.57 12.88 11.66
CA PHE A 6 0.01 12.48 10.37
C PHE A 6 1.03 12.65 9.26
N ILE A 7 1.28 11.58 8.52
CA ILE A 7 2.15 11.57 7.34
C ILE A 7 1.33 11.17 6.12
N TYR A 8 1.35 12.01 5.11
CA TYR A 8 0.81 11.69 3.80
C TYR A 8 1.92 11.17 2.88
N VAL A 9 1.67 10.06 2.21
CA VAL A 9 2.57 9.37 1.29
C VAL A 9 1.94 9.37 -0.10
N GLN A 10 2.55 10.08 -1.03
CA GLN A 10 2.13 10.04 -2.42
C GLN A 10 2.82 8.88 -3.12
N ALA A 11 2.05 7.86 -3.51
CA ALA A 11 2.56 6.81 -4.38
C ALA A 11 2.74 7.35 -5.81
N PRO A 12 3.66 6.78 -6.61
CA PRO A 12 3.78 7.11 -8.03
C PRO A 12 2.62 6.53 -8.84
N TYR A 13 2.28 7.20 -9.95
CA TYR A 13 1.46 6.61 -11.00
C TYR A 13 2.33 5.90 -12.05
N LYS A 14 1.73 5.08 -12.91
CA LYS A 14 2.46 4.35 -13.98
C LYS A 14 3.07 5.30 -15.02
N ILE A 15 2.50 6.50 -15.18
CA ILE A 15 3.10 7.59 -15.96
C ILE A 15 4.03 8.38 -15.04
N CYS A 16 5.32 8.44 -15.42
CA CYS A 16 6.34 9.15 -14.68
C CYS A 16 6.04 10.66 -14.65
N LYS A 17 6.19 11.30 -13.49
CA LYS A 17 6.04 12.75 -13.33
C LYS A 17 6.92 13.54 -14.30
N TYR A 18 8.13 13.04 -14.52
CA TYR A 18 9.18 13.64 -15.33
C TYR A 18 9.20 13.17 -16.79
N ASP A 19 8.21 12.38 -17.22
CA ASP A 19 8.07 11.96 -18.61
C ASP A 19 7.30 13.00 -19.41
N GLU A 20 8.03 13.83 -20.15
CA GLU A 20 7.49 14.92 -20.97
C GLU A 20 6.60 14.45 -22.13
N LYS A 21 6.66 13.17 -22.51
CA LYS A 21 5.87 12.65 -23.64
C LYS A 21 4.42 12.42 -23.28
N TYR A 22 4.16 11.98 -22.04
CA TYR A 22 2.82 11.55 -21.62
C TYR A 22 2.27 12.37 -20.45
N SER A 23 3.13 12.79 -19.51
CA SER A 23 2.73 13.55 -18.31
C SER A 23 2.15 14.90 -18.70
N GLY A 24 0.92 15.18 -18.27
CA GLY A 24 0.21 16.44 -18.55
C GLY A 24 -0.37 16.60 -19.95
N ILE A 25 -0.07 15.69 -20.88
CA ILE A 25 -0.60 15.71 -22.24
C ILE A 25 -1.77 14.73 -22.39
N HIS A 26 -1.57 13.51 -21.92
CA HIS A 26 -2.55 12.42 -22.04
C HIS A 26 -3.11 11.99 -20.68
N ASP A 27 -2.47 12.42 -19.60
CA ASP A 27 -2.79 12.05 -18.24
C ASP A 27 -2.50 13.22 -17.30
N PHE A 28 -3.44 13.51 -16.39
CA PHE A 28 -3.33 14.59 -15.42
C PHE A 28 -3.09 14.08 -13.99
N SER A 29 -2.80 12.79 -13.82
CA SER A 29 -2.70 12.16 -12.50
C SER A 29 -1.57 12.79 -11.68
N ASN A 30 -0.44 13.12 -12.31
CA ASN A 30 0.67 13.79 -11.62
C ASN A 30 0.34 15.24 -11.22
N GLN A 31 -0.39 15.97 -12.05
CA GLN A 31 -0.85 17.34 -11.78
C GLN A 31 -1.87 17.35 -10.63
N ASN A 32 -2.79 16.39 -10.62
CA ASN A 32 -3.76 16.23 -9.55
C ASN A 32 -3.06 15.91 -8.22
N ALA A 33 -2.09 14.99 -8.23
CA ALA A 33 -1.26 14.70 -7.07
C ALA A 33 -0.46 15.92 -6.60
N ASP A 34 0.12 16.71 -7.51
CA ASP A 34 0.83 17.96 -7.17
C ASP A 34 -0.11 18.98 -6.52
N ALA A 35 -1.35 19.10 -6.99
CA ALA A 35 -2.36 19.98 -6.41
C ALA A 35 -2.78 19.54 -4.99
N VAL A 36 -2.95 18.22 -4.77
CA VAL A 36 -3.23 17.68 -3.43
C VAL A 36 -2.07 17.94 -2.47
N ILE A 37 -0.84 17.63 -2.89
CA ILE A 37 0.37 17.86 -2.08
C ILE A 37 0.52 19.34 -1.73
N ALA A 38 0.32 20.25 -2.70
CA ALA A 38 0.42 21.69 -2.45
C ALA A 38 -0.54 22.12 -1.33
N ASN A 39 -1.80 21.65 -1.36
CA ASN A 39 -2.78 21.93 -0.31
C ASN A 39 -2.37 21.34 1.05
N LEU A 40 -1.86 20.11 1.07
CA LEU A 40 -1.39 19.47 2.31
C LEU A 40 -0.22 20.24 2.94
N LEU A 41 0.75 20.68 2.13
CA LEU A 41 1.91 21.46 2.60
C LEU A 41 1.50 22.83 3.15
N VAL A 42 0.55 23.52 2.51
CA VAL A 42 -0.03 24.78 3.02
C VAL A 42 -0.64 24.58 4.41
N ASN A 43 -1.26 23.42 4.64
CA ASN A 43 -1.83 23.03 5.93
C ASN A 43 -0.81 22.37 6.87
N LYS A 44 0.49 22.42 6.56
CA LYS A 44 1.60 21.90 7.38
C LYS A 44 1.52 20.39 7.65
N VAL A 45 0.91 19.63 6.75
CA VAL A 45 0.96 18.16 6.78
C VAL A 45 2.33 17.69 6.32
N ASP A 46 2.90 16.71 7.01
CA ASP A 46 4.13 16.05 6.56
C ASP A 46 3.86 15.19 5.33
N VAL A 47 4.55 15.51 4.23
CA VAL A 47 4.43 14.77 2.96
C VAL A 47 5.71 13.98 2.66
N LEU A 48 5.55 12.76 2.20
CA LEU A 48 6.56 11.95 1.52
C LEU A 48 6.11 11.72 0.07
N ASP A 49 6.74 12.40 -0.88
CA ASP A 49 6.46 12.19 -2.29
C ASP A 49 7.42 11.16 -2.88
N LEU A 50 6.95 9.94 -3.10
CA LEU A 50 7.78 8.86 -3.64
C LEU A 50 8.18 9.11 -5.09
N ARG A 51 7.44 9.96 -5.83
CA ARG A 51 7.78 10.32 -7.22
C ARG A 51 9.09 11.09 -7.29
N GLU A 52 9.31 11.98 -6.33
CA GLU A 52 10.55 12.72 -6.18
C GLU A 52 11.72 11.80 -5.84
N LEU A 53 11.51 10.87 -4.91
CA LEU A 53 12.56 9.93 -4.51
C LEU A 53 12.95 8.96 -5.63
N ILE A 54 11.99 8.49 -6.44
CA ILE A 54 12.27 7.66 -7.62
C ILE A 54 13.23 8.39 -8.56
N HIS A 55 12.97 9.67 -8.82
CA HIS A 55 13.81 10.49 -9.69
C HIS A 55 15.19 10.78 -9.08
N LEU A 56 15.22 11.20 -7.81
CA LEU A 56 16.47 11.51 -7.09
C LEU A 56 17.39 10.31 -6.94
N GLU A 57 16.82 9.11 -6.75
CA GLU A 57 17.57 7.85 -6.68
C GLU A 57 17.88 7.25 -8.06
N ASN A 58 17.54 7.96 -9.15
CA ASN A 58 17.76 7.54 -10.54
C ASN A 58 17.21 6.14 -10.85
N LYS A 59 16.06 5.79 -10.28
CA LYS A 59 15.40 4.51 -10.56
C LYS A 59 14.69 4.57 -11.91
N ASN A 60 14.68 3.45 -12.63
CA ASN A 60 13.83 3.33 -13.81
C ASN A 60 12.37 3.23 -13.39
N HIS A 61 11.63 4.32 -13.55
CA HIS A 61 10.23 4.46 -13.14
C HIS A 61 9.35 3.30 -13.62
N TYR A 62 9.46 2.90 -14.89
CA TYR A 62 8.57 1.87 -15.45
C TYR A 62 8.92 0.45 -14.97
N ASP A 63 10.16 0.21 -14.52
CA ASP A 63 10.55 -1.08 -13.96
C ASP A 63 9.93 -1.32 -12.57
N LEU A 64 9.43 -0.27 -11.92
CA LEU A 64 8.74 -0.33 -10.63
C LEU A 64 7.31 -0.88 -10.75
N PHE A 65 6.77 -0.99 -11.97
CA PHE A 65 5.39 -1.41 -12.22
C PHE A 65 5.32 -2.70 -13.00
N PHE A 66 4.21 -3.43 -12.82
CA PHE A 66 3.85 -4.49 -13.74
C PHE A 66 3.49 -3.92 -15.11
N LYS A 67 3.75 -4.68 -16.18
CA LYS A 67 3.39 -4.22 -17.54
C LYS A 67 1.90 -4.35 -17.77
N THR A 68 1.30 -5.46 -17.34
CA THR A 68 -0.10 -5.79 -17.54
C THR A 68 -1.02 -5.39 -16.39
N ASP A 69 -0.46 -4.95 -15.26
CA ASP A 69 -1.23 -4.43 -14.13
C ASP A 69 -1.02 -2.92 -13.93
N HIS A 70 -1.90 -2.29 -13.15
CA HIS A 70 -1.80 -0.89 -12.75
C HIS A 70 -0.91 -0.70 -11.51
N HIS A 71 -0.73 -1.73 -10.70
CA HIS A 71 0.07 -1.66 -9.48
C HIS A 71 1.58 -1.63 -9.73
N TRP A 72 2.29 -1.08 -8.74
CA TRP A 72 3.71 -1.31 -8.57
C TRP A 72 4.02 -2.77 -8.19
N LYS A 73 5.28 -3.18 -8.29
CA LYS A 73 5.71 -4.53 -7.93
C LYS A 73 5.97 -4.67 -6.41
N PRO A 74 5.89 -5.88 -5.83
CA PRO A 74 6.25 -6.13 -4.43
C PRO A 74 7.62 -5.57 -4.03
N GLU A 75 8.62 -5.64 -4.91
CA GLU A 75 9.95 -5.09 -4.70
C GLU A 75 9.90 -3.55 -4.50
N THR A 76 9.02 -2.88 -5.24
CA THR A 76 8.77 -1.43 -5.06
C THR A 76 8.04 -1.16 -3.75
N GLY A 77 7.15 -2.07 -3.33
CA GLY A 77 6.50 -2.01 -2.02
C GLY A 77 7.48 -2.09 -0.84
N VAL A 78 8.49 -2.96 -0.93
CA VAL A 78 9.60 -3.04 0.05
C VAL A 78 10.34 -1.71 0.10
N TRP A 79 10.77 -1.19 -1.04
CA TRP A 79 11.46 0.11 -1.13
C TRP A 79 10.60 1.24 -0.56
N ALA A 80 9.31 1.31 -0.91
CA ALA A 80 8.40 2.32 -0.40
C ALA A 80 8.26 2.23 1.13
N ALA A 81 8.15 1.02 1.68
CA ALA A 81 8.08 0.81 3.13
C ALA A 81 9.37 1.27 3.85
N GLN A 82 10.56 1.07 3.25
CA GLN A 82 11.82 1.62 3.77
C GLN A 82 11.76 3.15 3.83
N LYS A 83 11.34 3.81 2.75
CA LYS A 83 11.23 5.28 2.70
C LYS A 83 10.19 5.84 3.65
N ILE A 84 9.11 5.11 3.87
CA ILE A 84 8.10 5.47 4.87
C ILE A 84 8.71 5.38 6.27
N ILE A 85 9.45 4.33 6.61
CA ILE A 85 10.12 4.20 7.91
C ILE A 85 11.16 5.31 8.12
N GLU A 86 12.00 5.59 7.12
CA GLU A 86 12.95 6.72 7.17
C GLU A 86 12.23 8.06 7.45
N LYS A 87 11.07 8.28 6.79
CA LYS A 87 10.24 9.47 7.03
C LYS A 87 9.68 9.49 8.46
N ILE A 88 9.17 8.37 8.96
CA ILE A 88 8.61 8.24 10.31
C ILE A 88 9.68 8.57 11.36
N ASP A 89 10.86 7.97 11.24
CA ASP A 89 11.97 8.20 12.16
C ASP A 89 12.43 9.67 12.14
N SER A 90 12.32 10.35 10.99
CA SER A 90 12.68 11.78 10.86
C SER A 90 11.64 12.76 11.44
N LYS A 91 10.39 12.31 11.63
CA LYS A 91 9.25 13.17 12.01
C LYS A 91 8.62 12.84 13.36
N THR A 92 8.93 11.67 13.89
CA THR A 92 8.33 11.16 15.12
C THR A 92 9.43 10.64 16.05
N ASN A 93 9.06 10.34 17.29
CA ASN A 93 9.96 9.65 18.22
C ASN A 93 9.80 8.12 18.18
N LEU A 94 9.06 7.60 17.18
CA LEU A 94 8.94 6.17 16.97
C LEU A 94 10.28 5.67 16.45
N LYS A 95 10.86 4.68 17.14
CA LYS A 95 12.13 4.07 16.75
C LYS A 95 11.83 2.77 16.01
N LEU A 96 11.40 2.88 14.76
CA LEU A 96 11.11 1.70 13.94
C LEU A 96 12.41 1.08 13.44
N LYS A 97 12.48 -0.25 13.42
CA LYS A 97 13.69 -0.94 12.97
C LYS A 97 13.76 -0.92 11.44
N SER A 98 14.84 -0.40 10.87
CA SER A 98 15.10 -0.49 9.43
C SER A 98 15.31 -1.95 8.97
N PHE A 99 15.05 -2.21 7.69
CA PHE A 99 15.29 -3.48 7.02
C PHE A 99 15.83 -3.27 5.61
N TYR A 100 16.52 -4.26 5.06
CA TYR A 100 17.27 -4.18 3.80
C TYR A 100 17.02 -5.43 2.95
N ASP A 101 17.40 -5.40 1.67
CA ASP A 101 17.17 -6.50 0.73
C ASP A 101 17.73 -7.85 1.22
N ASP A 102 18.88 -7.82 1.91
CA ASP A 102 19.50 -9.03 2.47
C ASP A 102 18.68 -9.69 3.60
N ASP A 103 17.67 -8.99 4.15
CA ASP A 103 16.75 -9.54 5.16
C ASP A 103 15.67 -10.45 4.54
N TYR A 104 15.60 -10.57 3.20
CA TYR A 104 14.52 -11.24 2.49
C TYR A 104 14.96 -12.39 1.59
N ASP A 105 14.06 -13.37 1.44
CA ASP A 105 14.06 -14.38 0.41
C ASP A 105 13.08 -14.00 -0.71
N TYR A 106 13.51 -14.24 -1.95
CA TYR A 106 12.79 -13.85 -3.16
C TYR A 106 12.40 -15.10 -3.96
N LYS A 107 11.10 -15.30 -4.16
CA LYS A 107 10.56 -16.42 -4.95
C LYS A 107 9.87 -15.89 -6.21
N LEU A 108 10.53 -16.09 -7.34
CA LEU A 108 10.03 -15.68 -8.65
C LEU A 108 9.02 -16.69 -9.23
N TYR A 109 7.80 -16.25 -9.46
CA TYR A 109 6.77 -16.97 -10.20
C TYR A 109 6.70 -16.44 -11.64
N LYS A 110 7.28 -17.21 -12.58
CA LYS A 110 7.36 -16.79 -13.99
C LYS A 110 6.01 -16.79 -14.69
N LYS A 111 5.69 -15.68 -15.37
CA LYS A 111 4.46 -15.45 -16.14
C LYS A 111 3.22 -15.81 -15.32
N ALA A 112 3.14 -15.33 -14.09
CA ALA A 112 2.13 -15.73 -13.13
C ALA A 112 0.99 -14.71 -13.01
N LEU A 113 1.25 -13.44 -13.30
CA LEU A 113 0.26 -12.37 -13.18
C LEU A 113 -0.18 -11.90 -14.56
N LEU A 114 -1.45 -12.11 -14.91
CA LEU A 114 -2.10 -11.30 -15.95
C LEU A 114 -2.86 -10.20 -15.22
N GLY A 115 -2.28 -9.00 -15.18
CA GLY A 115 -2.86 -7.88 -14.46
C GLY A 115 -4.17 -7.38 -15.07
N SER A 116 -4.83 -6.46 -14.36
CA SER A 116 -6.13 -5.91 -14.72
C SER A 116 -6.18 -5.32 -16.14
N TYR A 117 -5.13 -4.63 -16.59
CA TYR A 117 -5.06 -4.12 -17.97
C TYR A 117 -4.85 -5.26 -18.98
N GLY A 118 -4.04 -6.26 -18.63
CA GLY A 118 -3.83 -7.45 -19.44
C GLY A 118 -5.10 -8.28 -19.60
N LYS A 119 -5.87 -8.47 -18.53
CA LYS A 119 -7.16 -9.16 -18.53
C LYS A 119 -8.15 -8.48 -19.50
N LYS A 120 -8.17 -7.14 -19.54
CA LYS A 120 -9.01 -6.36 -20.47
C LYS A 120 -8.67 -6.58 -21.95
N ILE A 121 -7.38 -6.67 -22.30
CA ILE A 121 -6.95 -6.87 -23.70
C ILE A 121 -6.71 -8.35 -24.08
N THR A 122 -6.74 -9.24 -23.09
CA THR A 122 -6.55 -10.70 -23.15
C THR A 122 -5.13 -11.16 -23.52
N LEU A 123 -4.88 -12.46 -23.32
CA LEU A 123 -3.63 -13.14 -23.72
C LEU A 123 -3.36 -13.10 -25.23
N ALA A 124 -4.36 -12.77 -26.06
CA ALA A 124 -4.15 -12.60 -27.49
C ALA A 124 -3.33 -11.34 -27.84
N LYS A 125 -3.27 -10.36 -26.93
CA LYS A 125 -2.61 -9.06 -27.14
C LYS A 125 -1.48 -8.77 -26.18
N THR A 126 -1.33 -9.55 -25.11
CA THR A 126 -0.25 -9.36 -24.15
C THR A 126 0.22 -10.67 -23.52
N LYS A 127 1.33 -10.61 -22.77
CA LYS A 127 1.90 -11.72 -22.03
C LYS A 127 1.81 -11.44 -20.53
N PRO A 128 1.53 -12.44 -19.69
CA PRO A 128 1.58 -12.28 -18.24
C PRO A 128 2.95 -11.80 -17.76
N ASP A 129 2.95 -10.97 -16.72
CA ASP A 129 4.13 -10.56 -15.96
C ASP A 129 4.63 -11.70 -15.06
N ASP A 130 5.91 -11.63 -14.74
CA ASP A 130 6.46 -12.38 -13.62
C ASP A 130 6.01 -11.74 -12.30
N PHE A 131 5.83 -12.55 -11.25
CA PHE A 131 5.44 -12.08 -9.93
C PHE A 131 6.48 -12.52 -8.90
N MET A 132 6.93 -11.60 -8.04
CA MET A 132 7.88 -11.88 -6.98
C MET A 132 7.17 -11.99 -5.63
N LEU A 133 7.27 -13.14 -4.98
CA LEU A 133 6.91 -13.25 -3.56
C LEU A 133 8.15 -13.00 -2.72
N ILE A 134 8.06 -12.03 -1.82
CA ILE A 134 9.13 -11.58 -0.92
C ILE A 134 8.72 -11.93 0.51
N LEU A 135 9.55 -12.71 1.20
CA LEU A 135 9.33 -13.16 2.57
C LEU A 135 10.57 -12.87 3.41
N PRO A 136 10.44 -12.39 4.66
CA PRO A 136 11.60 -12.16 5.51
C PRO A 136 12.26 -13.48 5.90
N LYS A 137 13.59 -13.49 5.97
CA LYS A 137 14.38 -14.61 6.51
C LYS A 137 14.20 -14.78 8.01
N LYS A 138 13.92 -13.67 8.69
CA LYS A 138 13.64 -13.65 10.12
C LYS A 138 12.22 -14.18 10.36
N GLU A 139 12.08 -15.07 11.33
CA GLU A 139 10.78 -15.50 11.84
C GLU A 139 10.09 -14.40 12.66
N TYR A 140 8.79 -14.28 12.43
CA TYR A 140 7.89 -13.40 13.17
C TYR A 140 6.78 -14.24 13.81
N GLU A 141 6.13 -13.69 14.82
CA GLU A 141 4.90 -14.20 15.41
C GLU A 141 3.82 -13.15 15.17
N ILE A 142 2.92 -13.44 14.23
CA ILE A 142 1.92 -12.54 13.68
C ILE A 142 0.53 -13.10 13.99
N HIS A 143 -0.35 -12.23 14.47
CA HIS A 143 -1.80 -12.38 14.34
C HIS A 143 -2.28 -11.41 13.27
N PHE A 144 -2.96 -11.91 12.25
CA PHE A 144 -3.45 -11.16 11.12
C PHE A 144 -4.94 -11.39 10.93
N GLU A 145 -5.70 -10.31 10.79
CA GLU A 145 -7.11 -10.34 10.44
C GLU A 145 -7.34 -9.53 9.17
N ALA A 146 -8.23 -10.03 8.31
CA ALA A 146 -8.70 -9.30 7.13
C ALA A 146 -10.22 -9.26 7.11
N PHE A 147 -10.76 -8.13 6.67
CA PHE A 147 -12.18 -7.85 6.60
C PHE A 147 -12.53 -7.28 5.24
N ASP A 148 -13.53 -7.87 4.58
CA ASP A 148 -14.20 -7.23 3.45
C ASP A 148 -15.26 -6.22 3.96
N LYS A 149 -16.14 -5.73 3.08
CA LYS A 149 -17.18 -4.74 3.43
C LYS A 149 -18.12 -5.20 4.55
N HIS A 150 -18.29 -6.51 4.75
CA HIS A 150 -19.32 -7.08 5.61
C HIS A 150 -18.82 -8.17 6.57
N ASN A 151 -17.71 -8.85 6.25
CA ASN A 151 -17.29 -10.06 6.94
C ASN A 151 -15.79 -10.06 7.24
N LYS A 152 -15.43 -10.77 8.31
CA LYS A 152 -14.05 -11.23 8.50
C LYS A 152 -13.77 -12.35 7.49
N ILE A 153 -12.77 -12.14 6.63
CA ILE A 153 -12.38 -13.09 5.58
C ILE A 153 -11.10 -13.87 5.91
N ALA A 154 -10.33 -13.42 6.92
CA ALA A 154 -9.19 -14.14 7.45
C ALA A 154 -8.98 -13.87 8.95
N ASP A 155 -8.50 -14.88 9.67
CA ASP A 155 -8.07 -14.82 11.07
C ASP A 155 -6.90 -15.81 11.27
N ASN A 156 -5.70 -15.33 10.99
CA ASN A 156 -4.52 -16.18 10.88
C ASN A 156 -3.54 -15.89 12.01
N PHE A 157 -3.02 -16.96 12.61
CA PHE A 157 -1.91 -16.92 13.56
C PHE A 157 -0.74 -17.69 12.97
N GLY A 158 0.47 -17.14 13.04
CA GLY A 158 1.66 -17.81 12.52
C GLY A 158 2.82 -16.86 12.33
N ASN A 159 3.62 -17.09 11.29
CA ASN A 159 4.71 -16.20 10.93
C ASN A 159 4.25 -15.16 9.89
N PHE A 160 5.21 -14.56 9.17
CA PHE A 160 4.92 -13.56 8.13
C PHE A 160 3.89 -14.03 7.10
N ASN A 161 3.83 -15.34 6.84
CA ASN A 161 2.88 -15.97 5.92
C ASN A 161 1.42 -15.78 6.34
N ALA A 162 1.12 -15.46 7.60
CA ALA A 162 -0.24 -15.16 8.06
C ALA A 162 -0.88 -13.99 7.28
N MET A 163 -0.07 -13.11 6.70
CA MET A 163 -0.50 -11.96 5.87
C MET A 163 -0.60 -12.30 4.38
N ILE A 164 -0.32 -13.54 3.97
CA ILE A 164 -0.25 -13.95 2.56
C ILE A 164 -1.35 -14.97 2.26
N ASP A 165 -2.24 -14.62 1.35
CA ASP A 165 -3.21 -15.54 0.77
C ASP A 165 -2.58 -16.34 -0.38
N PHE A 166 -1.99 -17.49 -0.04
CA PHE A 166 -1.35 -18.36 -1.01
C PHE A 166 -2.30 -18.92 -2.07
N GLU A 167 -3.62 -18.91 -1.84
CA GLU A 167 -4.61 -19.31 -2.84
C GLU A 167 -4.56 -18.43 -4.10
N ASN A 168 -4.04 -17.21 -4.00
CA ASN A 168 -3.88 -16.30 -5.13
C ASN A 168 -2.59 -16.51 -5.94
N ILE A 169 -1.65 -17.36 -5.48
CA ILE A 169 -0.35 -17.59 -6.16
C ILE A 169 -0.11 -19.08 -6.47
N ASN A 170 -0.75 -20.00 -5.75
CA ASN A 170 -0.46 -21.44 -5.85
C ASN A 170 -0.98 -22.10 -7.13
N SER A 171 -1.85 -21.44 -7.89
CA SER A 171 -2.37 -21.94 -9.17
C SER A 171 -2.28 -20.89 -10.27
N LYS A 172 -2.03 -21.36 -11.49
CA LYS A 172 -1.90 -20.51 -12.67
C LYS A 172 -3.25 -20.30 -13.33
N ASP A 173 -4.10 -19.51 -12.68
CA ASP A 173 -5.40 -19.08 -13.19
C ASP A 173 -5.39 -17.57 -13.46
N PHE A 174 -5.21 -17.20 -14.73
CA PHE A 174 -5.06 -15.80 -15.14
C PHE A 174 -6.31 -14.95 -15.02
N TYR A 175 -7.48 -15.55 -14.82
CA TYR A 175 -8.75 -14.81 -14.82
C TYR A 175 -9.51 -14.95 -13.51
N GLY A 176 -9.35 -16.06 -12.78
CA GLY A 176 -9.96 -16.27 -11.46
C GLY A 176 -9.07 -15.91 -10.26
N LYS A 177 -7.76 -15.70 -10.47
CA LYS A 177 -6.82 -15.33 -9.40
C LYS A 177 -6.12 -14.01 -9.68
N ASP A 178 -5.57 -13.42 -8.62
CA ASP A 178 -4.75 -12.22 -8.69
C ASP A 178 -3.57 -12.34 -7.72
N PRO A 179 -2.37 -12.73 -8.21
CA PRO A 179 -1.18 -12.79 -7.38
C PRO A 179 -0.87 -11.53 -6.59
N TYR A 180 -1.24 -10.33 -7.09
CA TYR A 180 -1.05 -9.09 -6.34
C TYR A 180 -1.93 -9.05 -5.07
N HIS A 181 -3.13 -9.61 -5.13
CA HIS A 181 -4.04 -9.74 -3.97
C HIS A 181 -3.62 -10.84 -2.98
N ALA A 182 -2.57 -11.60 -3.26
CA ALA A 182 -2.03 -12.52 -2.27
C ALA A 182 -1.51 -11.76 -1.04
N TYR A 183 -0.94 -10.58 -1.23
CA TYR A 183 -0.57 -9.73 -0.11
C TYR A 183 -1.81 -9.13 0.56
N CYS A 184 -1.92 -9.32 1.87
CA CYS A 184 -2.96 -8.75 2.73
C CYS A 184 -4.40 -9.11 2.32
N TYR A 185 -4.59 -10.25 1.65
CA TYR A 185 -5.91 -10.70 1.19
C TYR A 185 -6.58 -9.63 0.29
N GLY A 186 -5.78 -8.93 -0.51
CA GLY A 186 -6.24 -7.98 -1.50
C GLY A 186 -6.85 -6.71 -0.90
N SER A 187 -7.96 -6.28 -1.50
CA SER A 187 -8.64 -5.05 -1.09
C SER A 187 -9.54 -5.34 0.12
N SER A 188 -8.95 -5.27 1.30
CA SER A 188 -9.58 -5.57 2.59
C SER A 188 -9.07 -4.60 3.68
N ASN A 189 -9.85 -4.40 4.74
CA ASN A 189 -9.33 -3.77 5.95
C ASN A 189 -8.56 -4.81 6.75
N ASN A 190 -7.45 -4.43 7.37
CA ASN A 190 -6.57 -5.37 8.05
C ASN A 190 -6.25 -4.93 9.48
N PHE A 191 -6.14 -5.90 10.37
CA PHE A 191 -5.48 -5.74 11.66
C PHE A 191 -4.28 -6.68 11.71
N VAL A 192 -3.14 -6.16 12.17
CA VAL A 192 -1.94 -6.97 12.41
C VAL A 192 -1.40 -6.68 13.80
N GLU A 193 -1.21 -7.74 14.57
CA GLU A 193 -0.39 -7.74 15.77
C GLU A 193 0.91 -8.51 15.50
N ASN A 194 2.05 -7.84 15.65
CA ASN A 194 3.37 -8.46 15.60
C ASN A 194 3.91 -8.66 17.01
N LYS A 195 3.92 -9.91 17.46
CA LYS A 195 4.33 -10.28 18.82
C LYS A 195 5.84 -10.32 19.03
N THR A 196 6.62 -10.30 17.94
CA THR A 196 8.08 -10.39 17.95
C THR A 196 8.80 -9.08 18.28
N VAL A 197 8.13 -7.92 18.12
CA VAL A 197 8.77 -6.61 18.39
C VAL A 197 8.61 -6.18 19.84
N ASN A 198 9.60 -5.47 20.38
CA ASN A 198 9.61 -5.00 21.78
C ASN A 198 9.08 -3.57 21.97
N ASN A 199 8.31 -3.05 21.02
CA ASN A 199 7.57 -1.81 21.18
C ASN A 199 6.06 -2.12 21.36
N ASN A 200 5.28 -1.08 21.67
CA ASN A 200 3.81 -1.14 21.75
C ASN A 200 3.17 -0.15 20.77
N TYR A 201 3.88 0.21 19.70
CA TYR A 201 3.43 1.24 18.78
C TYR A 201 2.17 0.79 18.02
N LYS A 202 1.25 1.73 17.83
CA LYS A 202 -0.03 1.55 17.13
C LYS A 202 -0.12 2.49 15.95
N ILE A 203 0.01 1.94 14.74
CA ILE A 203 -0.02 2.71 13.49
C ILE A 203 -1.37 2.51 12.79
N LEU A 204 -1.99 3.61 12.36
CA LEU A 204 -3.11 3.61 11.43
C LEU A 204 -2.59 3.86 10.02
N LEU A 205 -2.87 2.96 9.07
CA LEU A 205 -2.54 3.09 7.66
C LEU A 205 -3.84 3.18 6.84
N VAL A 206 -4.06 4.29 6.16
CA VAL A 206 -5.21 4.48 5.30
C VAL A 206 -4.72 4.53 3.87
N GLY A 207 -5.34 3.78 2.96
CA GLY A 207 -4.90 3.79 1.57
C GLY A 207 -5.61 2.78 0.70
N ASP A 208 -5.27 2.83 -0.58
CA ASP A 208 -5.80 1.92 -1.60
C ASP A 208 -4.99 0.62 -1.70
N SER A 209 -5.15 -0.12 -2.80
CA SER A 209 -4.48 -1.39 -3.06
C SER A 209 -2.95 -1.29 -3.18
N PHE A 210 -2.36 -0.09 -3.31
CA PHE A 210 -0.91 0.08 -3.24
C PHE A 210 -0.35 -0.27 -1.86
N THR A 211 -1.16 -0.13 -0.80
CA THR A 211 -0.76 -0.51 0.56
C THR A 211 -0.62 -2.01 0.77
N ASN A 212 -1.21 -2.86 -0.09
CA ASN A 212 -1.15 -4.32 0.05
C ASN A 212 0.30 -4.82 0.14
N VAL A 213 1.19 -4.30 -0.69
CA VAL A 213 2.62 -4.67 -0.71
C VAL A 213 3.50 -3.74 0.13
N VAL A 214 2.93 -2.88 0.97
CA VAL A 214 3.66 -1.98 1.88
C VAL A 214 3.41 -2.38 3.33
N LEU A 215 2.14 -2.64 3.69
CA LEU A 215 1.72 -2.99 5.03
C LEU A 215 2.54 -4.14 5.64
N PRO A 216 2.77 -5.29 4.97
CA PRO A 216 3.51 -6.40 5.55
C PRO A 216 4.91 -6.00 6.01
N PHE A 217 5.56 -5.08 5.29
CA PHE A 217 6.92 -4.65 5.59
C PHE A 217 6.96 -3.65 6.74
N ILE A 218 6.02 -2.72 6.81
CA ILE A 218 5.88 -1.83 7.99
C ILE A 218 5.52 -2.65 9.23
N ALA A 219 4.63 -3.63 9.10
CA ALA A 219 4.15 -4.49 10.19
C ALA A 219 5.29 -5.28 10.89
N GLN A 220 6.42 -5.51 10.22
CA GLN A 220 7.60 -6.13 10.84
C GLN A 220 8.25 -5.29 11.95
N THR A 221 7.95 -3.98 11.99
CA THR A 221 8.67 -3.00 12.82
C THR A 221 7.83 -2.45 13.98
N THR A 222 6.51 -2.65 13.94
CA THR A 222 5.54 -2.09 14.90
C THR A 222 4.70 -3.20 15.51
N ARG A 223 4.25 -3.02 16.75
CA ARG A 223 3.41 -4.00 17.45
C ARG A 223 2.03 -4.11 16.82
N TYR A 224 1.40 -2.99 16.53
CA TYR A 224 0.05 -2.95 15.96
C TYR A 224 0.04 -2.10 14.69
N ILE A 225 -0.61 -2.61 13.65
CA ILE A 225 -1.01 -1.81 12.49
C ILE A 225 -2.47 -2.12 12.13
N TYR A 226 -3.23 -1.05 11.88
CA TYR A 226 -4.61 -1.10 11.42
C TYR A 226 -4.62 -0.47 10.04
N ARG A 227 -5.02 -1.23 9.02
CA ARG A 227 -5.14 -0.72 7.67
C ARG A 227 -6.58 -0.60 7.22
N PHE A 228 -6.91 0.58 6.69
CA PHE A 228 -8.21 0.86 6.13
C PHE A 228 -8.11 1.19 4.65
N ASP A 229 -8.83 0.42 3.85
CA ASP A 229 -9.25 0.81 2.51
C ASP A 229 -10.69 1.29 2.61
N LEU A 230 -10.89 2.61 2.48
CA LEU A 230 -12.19 3.22 2.76
C LEU A 230 -13.30 2.76 1.79
N ARG A 231 -12.96 2.16 0.64
CA ARG A 231 -13.95 1.51 -0.25
C ARG A 231 -14.63 0.31 0.39
N TYR A 232 -13.97 -0.32 1.38
CA TYR A 232 -14.41 -1.51 2.09
C TYR A 232 -14.71 -1.22 3.56
N PHE A 233 -14.61 0.03 4.00
CA PHE A 233 -14.98 0.43 5.35
C PHE A 233 -16.32 1.15 5.33
N THR A 234 -17.32 0.58 6.01
CA THR A 234 -18.69 1.14 6.04
C THR A 234 -18.96 2.03 7.25
N GLY A 235 -17.97 2.15 8.14
CA GLY A 235 -18.05 2.99 9.33
C GLY A 235 -17.40 4.35 9.15
N SER A 236 -17.44 5.14 10.23
CA SER A 236 -16.76 6.43 10.33
C SER A 236 -15.32 6.24 10.82
N LEU A 237 -14.33 6.67 10.03
CA LEU A 237 -12.93 6.51 10.43
C LEU A 237 -12.63 7.39 11.64
N GLU A 238 -13.19 8.60 11.68
CA GLU A 238 -13.09 9.49 12.83
C GLU A 238 -13.65 8.83 14.11
N SER A 239 -14.84 8.22 14.03
CA SER A 239 -15.45 7.53 15.17
C SER A 239 -14.63 6.32 15.59
N TYR A 240 -14.10 5.56 14.62
CA TYR A 240 -13.23 4.43 14.90
C TYR A 240 -11.95 4.87 15.62
N ILE A 241 -11.33 5.98 15.21
CA ILE A 241 -10.14 6.53 15.86
C ILE A 241 -10.44 6.97 17.28
N LYS A 242 -11.57 7.65 17.51
CA LYS A 242 -11.98 8.10 18.85
C LYS A 242 -12.23 6.93 19.82
N ILE A 243 -12.81 5.84 19.32
CA ILE A 243 -13.15 4.67 20.15
C ILE A 243 -11.93 3.77 20.39
N ASN A 244 -11.11 3.56 19.37
CA ASN A 244 -10.03 2.57 19.39
C ASN A 244 -8.65 3.18 19.59
N GLY A 245 -8.52 4.50 19.68
CA GLY A 245 -7.26 5.19 19.94
C GLY A 245 -6.76 5.04 21.39
N PRO A 246 -5.68 5.76 21.75
CA PRO A 246 -4.87 6.62 20.88
C PRO A 246 -4.03 5.80 19.88
N TYR A 247 -3.75 6.40 18.72
CA TYR A 247 -2.76 5.89 17.75
C TYR A 247 -1.49 6.73 17.87
N ASP A 248 -0.33 6.12 17.69
CA ASP A 248 0.96 6.82 17.74
C ASP A 248 1.26 7.56 16.43
N LEU A 249 0.68 7.10 15.33
CA LEU A 249 0.88 7.64 13.99
C LEU A 249 -0.28 7.26 13.08
N CYS A 250 -0.72 8.21 12.25
CA CYS A 250 -1.57 7.96 11.10
C CYS A 250 -0.80 8.21 9.80
N ILE A 251 -0.92 7.29 8.85
CA ILE A 251 -0.32 7.36 7.52
C ILE A 251 -1.44 7.27 6.50
N ALA A 252 -1.48 8.19 5.54
CA ALA A 252 -2.30 8.05 4.35
C ALA A 252 -1.40 7.77 3.14
N LEU A 253 -1.60 6.65 2.44
CA LEU A 253 -0.85 6.28 1.24
C LEU A 253 -1.82 6.09 0.07
N TYR A 254 -1.71 6.95 -0.93
CA TYR A 254 -2.63 6.93 -2.06
C TYR A 254 -1.92 7.00 -3.40
N ASN A 255 -2.48 6.29 -4.38
CA ASN A 255 -2.12 6.42 -5.78
C ASN A 255 -2.81 7.65 -6.41
N PRO A 256 -2.16 8.32 -7.39
CA PRO A 256 -2.76 9.43 -8.12
C PRO A 256 -4.10 9.16 -8.80
N ASP A 257 -4.37 7.90 -9.18
CA ASP A 257 -5.66 7.51 -9.76
C ASP A 257 -6.85 7.80 -8.83
N GLN A 258 -6.63 7.89 -7.51
CA GLN A 258 -7.71 8.18 -6.57
C GLN A 258 -8.21 9.63 -6.62
N TYR A 259 -7.45 10.56 -7.20
CA TYR A 259 -7.87 11.96 -7.35
C TYR A 259 -8.63 12.22 -8.65
N ASN A 260 -8.63 11.25 -9.58
CA ASN A 260 -9.29 11.38 -10.88
C ASN A 260 -10.81 11.15 -10.81
N GLN A 261 -11.32 10.71 -9.67
CA GLN A 261 -12.76 10.58 -9.45
C GLN A 261 -13.32 11.96 -9.16
N THR A 262 -14.28 12.41 -9.98
CA THR A 262 -15.07 13.61 -9.68
C THR A 262 -15.63 13.46 -8.28
N PRO A 263 -15.48 14.45 -7.37
CA PRO A 263 -16.08 14.38 -6.04
C PRO A 263 -17.58 14.13 -6.19
N GLY A 264 -17.98 12.91 -5.91
CA GLY A 264 -19.33 12.45 -6.02
C GLY A 264 -20.01 12.82 -4.72
N PHE A 265 -20.66 13.97 -4.65
CA PHE A 265 -21.56 14.36 -3.55
C PHE A 265 -22.77 13.41 -3.36
N VAL A 266 -22.70 12.16 -3.87
CA VAL A 266 -23.80 11.22 -4.03
C VAL A 266 -23.62 9.94 -3.22
N THR A 267 -22.39 9.55 -2.83
CA THR A 267 -22.16 8.32 -2.05
C THR A 267 -21.16 8.52 -0.89
N HIS A 268 -21.32 7.74 0.19
CA HIS A 268 -20.43 7.67 1.36
C HIS A 268 -19.20 6.77 1.10
N GLU A 269 -18.90 6.51 -0.17
CA GLU A 269 -17.83 5.60 -0.61
C GLU A 269 -16.56 6.37 -1.04
N GLU A 270 -16.50 7.67 -0.72
CA GLU A 270 -15.37 8.52 -1.06
C GLU A 270 -14.12 8.18 -0.25
N LEU A 271 -13.00 8.04 -0.95
CA LEU A 271 -11.69 7.72 -0.37
C LEU A 271 -11.10 8.82 0.52
N PHE A 272 -11.70 10.02 0.50
CA PHE A 272 -11.35 11.15 1.37
C PHE A 272 -12.50 11.55 2.30
N ASP A 273 -13.56 10.74 2.40
CA ASP A 273 -14.60 10.94 3.40
C ASP A 273 -14.23 10.17 4.67
N PHE A 274 -13.64 10.91 5.61
CA PHE A 274 -13.23 10.38 6.91
C PHE A 274 -14.32 10.53 8.00
N ARG A 275 -15.51 11.03 7.62
CA ARG A 275 -16.63 11.29 8.55
C ARG A 275 -17.23 10.04 9.12
#